data_AF-C0FZB2-F1
#
_entry.id   AF-C0FZB2-F1
#
_cell.length_a   1.000
_cell.length_b   1.000
_cell.length_c   1.000
_cell.angle_alpha   90.00
_cell.angle_beta   90.00
_cell.angle_gamma   90.00
#
_symmetry.space_group_name_H-M   'P 1'
#
loop_
_entity.id
_entity.type
_entity.pdbx_description
1 polymer ?
#
loop_
_entity_poly.entity_id
_entity_poly.type
_entity_poly.pdbx_seq_one_letter_code
_entity_poly.pdbx_strand_id
1 'polypeptide(L)'
;MQEKPFLIYDDEEGYMVYVPKERENAIGVSWENGSEGEKIPIDQFYVAKPEKDTAETMNQALEEGKNLLLTPGIYDLEEPIAVNRPDTIVLGMGLATLRAAKGNVCLETGNVQGLILAGLLFDAGEIKSDNLLVIGNEGQKSEDNGKNIYLSDLFFHVGGTDTDTPVSVKCCATINSNHVVGDNFWVWRADHGDNVAWEKNEAENGIIINGDDVTMYALMVEHFEQYQTVWNGDHGKVYMYQSEIPYDVPNQEVWMSHEGQKNGYASFYVDDAVDTFEAWGLGVYLYNRDASVELDTAMEVPDKNGVKVHNICTVMLTGYPGMNHIINESGDSVTFAGERKVICEYENGLIR
;
A
#
# COMPACT_ATOMS: atom_id res chain seq x y z
N MET A 1 -4.67 12.25 -11.18
CA MET A 1 -3.55 11.29 -11.27
C MET A 1 -2.33 11.99 -11.84
N GLN A 2 -1.13 11.47 -11.61
CA GLN A 2 0.09 11.95 -12.24
C GLN A 2 0.86 10.72 -12.72
N GLU A 3 1.34 10.73 -13.97
CA GLU A 3 2.19 9.65 -14.46
C GLU A 3 3.52 9.64 -13.68
N LYS A 4 4.03 8.44 -13.39
CA LYS A 4 5.28 8.25 -12.64
C LYS A 4 6.44 9.03 -13.27
N PRO A 5 7.29 9.73 -12.48
CA PRO A 5 8.54 10.29 -12.98
C PRO A 5 9.48 9.23 -13.56
N PHE A 6 10.28 9.63 -14.53
CA PHE A 6 11.24 8.75 -15.19
C PHE A 6 12.51 9.49 -15.63
N LEU A 7 13.61 8.75 -15.67
CA LEU A 7 14.90 9.26 -16.16
C LEU A 7 14.83 9.44 -17.67
N ILE A 8 15.33 10.58 -18.14
CA ILE A 8 15.54 10.88 -19.56
C ILE A 8 17.01 11.27 -19.79
N TYR A 9 17.43 11.19 -21.04
CA TYR A 9 18.73 11.68 -21.48
C TYR A 9 18.55 12.68 -22.63
N ASP A 10 19.30 13.76 -22.56
CA ASP A 10 19.42 14.78 -23.59
C ASP A 10 20.90 14.94 -23.96
N ASP A 11 21.21 15.12 -25.24
CA ASP A 11 22.58 15.18 -25.72
C ASP A 11 23.34 16.44 -25.23
N GLU A 12 22.62 17.53 -24.92
CA GLU A 12 23.20 18.79 -24.45
C GLU A 12 23.17 18.89 -22.91
N GLU A 13 22.03 18.56 -22.29
CA GLU A 13 21.80 18.72 -20.85
C GLU A 13 22.17 17.46 -20.02
N GLY A 14 22.37 16.32 -20.67
CA GLY A 14 22.68 15.05 -20.02
C GLY A 14 21.46 14.38 -19.38
N TYR A 15 21.68 13.70 -18.26
CA TYR A 15 20.60 13.02 -17.54
C TYR A 15 19.71 14.02 -16.80
N MET A 16 18.40 13.77 -16.85
CA MET A 16 17.37 14.52 -16.12
C MET A 16 16.28 13.56 -15.67
N VAL A 17 15.49 13.97 -14.68
CA VAL A 17 14.21 13.32 -14.36
C VAL A 17 13.10 14.15 -14.98
N TYR A 18 12.29 13.51 -15.83
CA TYR A 18 11.05 14.10 -16.31
C TYR A 18 9.94 13.79 -15.32
N VAL A 19 9.25 14.84 -14.87
CA VAL A 19 8.11 14.78 -13.96
C VAL A 19 6.86 15.18 -14.73
N PRO A 20 6.05 14.20 -15.18
CA PRO A 20 4.81 14.49 -15.89
C PRO A 20 3.88 15.37 -15.06
N LYS A 21 3.16 16.27 -15.73
CA LYS A 21 2.15 17.10 -15.07
C LYS A 21 0.95 16.25 -14.67
N GLU A 22 0.30 16.61 -13.57
CA GLU A 22 -0.94 15.98 -13.16
C GLU A 22 -2.06 16.15 -14.20
N ARG A 23 -2.92 15.14 -14.27
CA ARG A 23 -4.09 15.10 -15.15
C ARG A 23 -5.33 14.78 -14.32
N GLU A 24 -6.37 15.60 -14.53
CA GLU A 24 -7.71 15.37 -14.03
C GLU A 24 -8.56 14.66 -15.08
N ASN A 25 -9.46 13.77 -14.65
CA ASN A 25 -10.36 13.03 -15.55
C ASN A 25 -9.61 12.40 -16.75
N ALA A 26 -8.43 11.85 -16.47
CA ALA A 26 -7.50 11.40 -17.49
C ALA A 26 -8.09 10.23 -18.30
N ILE A 27 -7.97 10.32 -19.62
CA ILE A 27 -8.36 9.27 -20.55
C ILE A 27 -7.23 9.10 -21.56
N GLY A 28 -6.85 7.85 -21.82
CA GLY A 28 -5.79 7.53 -22.78
C GLY A 28 -4.38 7.94 -22.32
N VAL A 29 -3.44 7.76 -23.23
CA VAL A 29 -2.01 7.98 -22.95
C VAL A 29 -1.68 9.47 -22.81
N SER A 30 -0.67 9.79 -22.00
CA SER A 30 -0.25 11.17 -21.70
C SER A 30 0.59 11.84 -22.79
N TRP A 31 1.10 11.08 -23.76
CA TRP A 31 2.17 11.53 -24.66
C TRP A 31 1.76 11.64 -26.14
N GLU A 32 0.56 11.20 -26.53
CA GLU A 32 0.12 11.19 -27.94
C GLU A 32 0.15 12.58 -28.59
N ASN A 33 -0.17 13.63 -27.81
CA ASN A 33 -0.19 15.02 -28.27
C ASN A 33 0.99 15.83 -27.70
N GLY A 34 2.10 15.14 -27.40
CA GLY A 34 3.19 15.68 -26.59
C GLY A 34 2.93 15.47 -25.10
N SER A 35 3.98 15.63 -24.30
CA SER A 35 3.91 15.45 -22.85
C SER A 35 4.14 16.79 -22.15
N GLU A 36 3.25 17.16 -21.24
CA GLU A 36 3.44 18.28 -20.31
C GLU A 36 4.10 17.79 -19.03
N GLY A 37 5.11 18.51 -18.56
CA GLY A 37 5.87 18.12 -17.38
C GLY A 37 7.13 18.93 -17.21
N GLU A 38 7.77 18.77 -16.06
CA GLU A 38 9.02 19.44 -15.71
C GLU A 38 10.22 18.54 -16.01
N LYS A 39 11.31 19.13 -16.47
CA LYS A 39 12.61 18.45 -16.60
C LYS A 39 13.49 18.93 -15.45
N ILE A 40 13.85 18.04 -14.55
CA ILE A 40 14.70 18.35 -13.40
C ILE A 40 16.10 17.80 -13.69
N PRO A 41 17.13 18.66 -13.80
CA PRO A 41 18.52 18.24 -13.99
C PRO A 41 18.99 17.23 -12.94
N ILE A 42 19.80 16.25 -13.36
CA ILE A 42 20.32 15.22 -12.44
C ILE A 42 21.17 15.81 -11.32
N ASP A 43 21.75 16.99 -11.50
CA ASP A 43 22.51 17.66 -10.45
C ASP A 43 21.64 18.10 -9.27
N GLN A 44 20.31 18.19 -9.41
CA GLN A 44 19.38 18.41 -8.32
C GLN A 44 19.04 17.11 -7.56
N PHE A 45 19.51 15.96 -8.03
CA PHE A 45 19.37 14.68 -7.36
C PHE A 45 20.67 14.25 -6.71
N TYR A 46 20.55 13.65 -5.54
CA TYR A 46 21.59 12.80 -4.99
C TYR A 46 21.39 11.39 -5.53
N VAL A 47 22.37 10.92 -6.31
CA VAL A 47 22.35 9.58 -6.91
C VAL A 47 22.96 8.60 -5.91
N ALA A 48 22.11 8.01 -5.08
CA ALA A 48 22.49 7.09 -4.02
C ALA A 48 22.83 5.71 -4.57
N LYS A 49 23.82 5.05 -3.98
CA LYS A 49 24.24 3.68 -4.32
C LYS A 49 24.22 2.77 -3.10
N PRO A 50 23.64 1.55 -3.21
CA PRO A 50 23.43 0.67 -2.07
C PRO A 50 24.74 0.21 -1.41
N GLU A 51 25.83 0.09 -2.16
CA GLU A 51 27.13 -0.35 -1.63
C GLU A 51 27.89 0.72 -0.82
N LYS A 52 27.38 1.96 -0.77
CA LYS A 52 28.11 3.12 -0.24
C LYS A 52 27.26 4.00 0.66
N ASP A 53 26.03 4.28 0.26
CA ASP A 53 25.23 5.34 0.85
C ASP A 53 24.28 4.78 1.92
N THR A 54 24.19 5.51 3.02
CA THR A 54 23.36 5.21 4.19
C THR A 54 22.17 6.17 4.26
N ALA A 55 21.22 5.89 5.14
CA ALA A 55 20.14 6.82 5.47
C ALA A 55 20.69 8.21 5.88
N GLU A 56 21.72 8.28 6.73
CA GLU A 56 22.41 9.53 7.09
C GLU A 56 22.84 10.34 5.86
N THR A 57 23.53 9.71 4.90
CA THR A 57 24.01 10.42 3.69
C THR A 57 22.88 10.88 2.78
N MET A 58 21.79 10.11 2.70
CA MET A 58 20.60 10.49 1.93
C MET A 58 19.82 11.62 2.63
N ASN A 59 19.69 11.56 3.95
CA ASN A 59 19.07 12.60 4.78
C ASN A 59 19.84 13.91 4.68
N GLN A 60 21.17 13.88 4.76
CA GLN A 60 21.99 15.07 4.54
C GLN A 60 21.73 15.69 3.16
N ALA A 61 21.65 14.88 2.10
CA ALA A 61 21.36 15.41 0.77
C ALA A 61 19.96 16.03 0.67
N LEU A 62 18.96 15.43 1.32
CA LEU A 62 17.61 15.99 1.43
C LEU A 62 17.61 17.35 2.15
N GLU A 63 18.35 17.47 3.26
CA GLU A 63 18.53 18.73 4.00
C GLU A 63 19.23 19.81 3.16
N GLU A 64 20.20 19.42 2.32
CA GLU A 64 20.90 20.28 1.38
C GLU A 64 20.05 20.69 0.17
N GLY A 65 18.80 20.26 0.08
CA GLY A 65 17.88 20.65 -0.97
C GLY A 65 17.84 19.71 -2.18
N LYS A 66 18.49 18.54 -2.13
CA LYS A 66 18.44 17.55 -3.22
C LYS A 66 17.18 16.70 -3.17
N ASN A 67 16.80 16.17 -4.32
CA ASN A 67 15.94 15.00 -4.47
C ASN A 67 16.80 13.72 -4.37
N LEU A 68 16.19 12.55 -4.31
CA LEU A 68 16.91 11.27 -4.28
C LEU A 68 16.63 10.45 -5.54
N LEU A 69 17.70 9.92 -6.15
CA LEU A 69 17.63 8.89 -7.18
C LEU A 69 18.38 7.66 -6.69
N LEU A 70 17.65 6.59 -6.39
CA LEU A 70 18.22 5.36 -5.86
C LEU A 70 18.53 4.42 -7.03
N THR A 71 19.82 4.11 -7.20
CA THR A 71 20.26 3.11 -8.18
C THR A 71 19.86 1.69 -7.76
N PRO A 72 19.84 0.72 -8.69
CA PRO A 72 19.38 -0.63 -8.37
C PRO A 72 20.20 -1.33 -7.28
N GLY A 73 19.51 -1.96 -6.34
CA GLY A 73 20.06 -2.82 -5.29
C GLY A 73 19.35 -2.63 -3.95
N ILE A 74 19.91 -3.23 -2.90
CA ILE A 74 19.33 -3.27 -1.55
C ILE A 74 20.08 -2.30 -0.65
N TYR A 75 19.36 -1.35 -0.07
CA TYR A 75 19.83 -0.38 0.90
C TYR A 75 19.43 -0.86 2.29
N ASP A 76 20.37 -1.40 3.05
CA ASP A 76 20.14 -1.76 4.45
C ASP A 76 20.18 -0.48 5.31
N LEU A 77 19.00 -0.05 5.76
CA LEU A 77 18.81 1.21 6.48
C LEU A 77 18.78 0.98 7.99
N GLU A 78 19.71 1.60 8.70
CA GLU A 78 19.76 1.55 10.17
C GLU A 78 18.89 2.63 10.85
N GLU A 79 18.38 3.58 10.08
CA GLU A 79 17.48 4.66 10.48
C GLU A 79 16.61 5.08 9.27
N PRO A 80 15.49 5.80 9.47
CA PRO A 80 14.63 6.22 8.37
C PRO A 80 15.29 7.23 7.42
N ILE A 81 14.94 7.15 6.14
CA ILE A 81 15.06 8.28 5.22
C ILE A 81 13.93 9.26 5.56
N ALA A 82 14.28 10.46 6.01
CA ALA A 82 13.34 11.46 6.51
C ALA A 82 13.10 12.57 5.47
N VAL A 83 11.94 12.54 4.81
CA VAL A 83 11.57 13.51 3.76
C VAL A 83 10.70 14.62 4.33
N ASN A 84 11.32 15.77 4.61
CA ASN A 84 10.66 16.89 5.29
C ASN A 84 10.51 18.17 4.44
N ARG A 85 10.94 18.14 3.17
CA ARG A 85 10.85 19.26 2.26
C ARG A 85 9.69 19.04 1.27
N PRO A 86 8.77 20.00 1.09
CA PRO A 86 7.75 19.92 0.05
C PRO A 86 8.35 19.70 -1.34
N ASP A 87 7.57 19.14 -2.26
CA ASP A 87 7.97 18.92 -3.65
C ASP A 87 9.21 18.02 -3.84
N THR A 88 9.58 17.25 -2.81
CA THR A 88 10.71 16.32 -2.88
C THR A 88 10.35 15.08 -3.68
N ILE A 89 11.28 14.65 -4.52
CA ILE A 89 11.17 13.43 -5.31
C ILE A 89 12.15 12.39 -4.78
N VAL A 90 11.65 11.18 -4.52
CA VAL A 90 12.45 9.99 -4.27
C VAL A 90 12.10 8.96 -5.33
N LEU A 91 13.02 8.75 -6.28
CA LEU A 91 12.84 7.85 -7.42
C LEU A 91 13.78 6.66 -7.29
N GLY A 92 13.24 5.45 -7.26
CA GLY A 92 14.00 4.21 -7.35
C GLY A 92 14.12 3.71 -8.79
N MET A 93 15.24 3.06 -9.08
CA MET A 93 15.49 2.39 -10.36
C MET A 93 15.71 0.90 -10.15
N GLY A 94 15.13 0.09 -11.02
CA GLY A 94 15.39 -1.36 -11.06
C GLY A 94 15.03 -2.09 -9.77
N LEU A 95 13.87 -1.76 -9.17
CA LEU A 95 13.45 -2.25 -7.84
C LEU A 95 14.49 -1.93 -6.77
N ALA A 96 14.82 -0.64 -6.60
CA ALA A 96 15.63 -0.20 -5.47
C ALA A 96 14.89 -0.55 -4.17
N THR A 97 15.55 -1.34 -3.33
CA THR A 97 14.96 -1.93 -2.12
C THR A 97 15.46 -1.22 -0.89
N LEU A 98 14.56 -0.74 -0.05
CA LEU A 98 14.86 -0.18 1.26
C LEU A 98 14.54 -1.25 2.31
N ARG A 99 15.56 -1.74 3.03
CA ARG A 99 15.38 -2.75 4.08
C ARG A 99 15.55 -2.15 5.47
N ALA A 100 14.62 -2.44 6.37
CA ALA A 100 14.66 -1.99 7.76
C ALA A 100 15.66 -2.82 8.60
N ALA A 101 16.92 -2.42 8.67
CA ALA A 101 17.97 -3.21 9.30
C ALA A 101 17.89 -3.25 10.85
N LYS A 102 17.22 -2.28 11.49
CA LYS A 102 17.19 -2.12 12.95
C LYS A 102 15.80 -1.99 13.56
N GLY A 103 14.76 -2.51 12.90
CA GLY A 103 13.37 -2.32 13.36
C GLY A 103 12.88 -0.89 13.19
N ASN A 104 13.57 -0.10 12.37
CA ASN A 104 13.21 1.26 12.01
C ASN A 104 12.18 1.28 10.87
N VAL A 105 11.57 2.45 10.68
CA VAL A 105 10.90 2.78 9.42
C VAL A 105 11.96 2.95 8.33
N CYS A 106 11.68 2.54 7.09
CA CYS A 106 12.60 2.74 5.98
C CYS A 106 12.54 4.17 5.45
N LEU A 107 11.33 4.70 5.25
CA LEU A 107 11.10 6.07 4.80
C LEU A 107 9.92 6.67 5.56
N GLU A 108 10.12 7.85 6.12
CA GLU A 108 9.07 8.64 6.75
C GLU A 108 9.06 10.07 6.20
N THR A 109 7.89 10.69 6.20
CA THR A 109 7.74 12.07 5.75
C THR A 109 7.16 12.95 6.85
N GLY A 110 7.57 14.21 6.87
CA GLY A 110 6.84 15.24 7.59
C GLY A 110 5.48 15.51 6.93
N ASN A 111 4.73 16.47 7.50
CA ASN A 111 3.46 16.94 6.96
C ASN A 111 3.66 17.90 5.78
N VAL A 112 4.25 17.41 4.69
CA VAL A 112 4.53 18.21 3.50
C VAL A 112 3.81 17.66 2.28
N GLN A 113 3.38 18.56 1.41
CA GLN A 113 2.65 18.23 0.18
C GLN A 113 3.56 18.30 -1.06
N GLY A 114 3.08 17.82 -2.20
CA GLY A 114 3.81 17.80 -3.46
C GLY A 114 4.89 16.72 -3.56
N LEU A 115 5.02 15.85 -2.55
CA LEU A 115 5.99 14.77 -2.56
C LEU A 115 5.70 13.78 -3.68
N ILE A 116 6.76 13.22 -4.27
CA ILE A 116 6.65 12.10 -5.19
C ILE A 116 7.58 10.96 -4.74
N LEU A 117 7.00 9.81 -4.40
CA LEU A 117 7.75 8.58 -4.15
C LEU A 117 7.43 7.59 -5.27
N ALA A 118 8.46 7.07 -5.93
CA ALA A 118 8.25 6.25 -7.11
C ALA A 118 9.25 5.09 -7.26
N GLY A 119 8.76 3.89 -7.57
CA GLY A 119 9.58 2.73 -7.96
C GLY A 119 10.45 2.17 -6.84
N LEU A 120 9.88 2.01 -5.64
CA LEU A 120 10.58 1.56 -4.43
C LEU A 120 9.99 0.24 -3.94
N LEU A 121 10.87 -0.67 -3.51
CA LEU A 121 10.50 -1.84 -2.73
C LEU A 121 10.87 -1.61 -1.26
N PHE A 122 9.95 -1.86 -0.34
CA PHE A 122 10.16 -1.81 1.10
C PHE A 122 10.24 -3.24 1.64
N ASP A 123 11.32 -3.58 2.31
CA ASP A 123 11.64 -4.95 2.76
C ASP A 123 11.74 -4.97 4.29
N ALA A 124 10.97 -5.85 4.92
CA ALA A 124 11.05 -6.04 6.36
C ALA A 124 12.40 -6.65 6.76
N GLY A 125 12.91 -6.27 7.93
CA GLY A 125 14.12 -6.85 8.52
C GLY A 125 13.84 -7.82 9.66
N GLU A 126 14.91 -8.42 10.17
CA GLU A 126 14.84 -9.42 11.26
C GLU A 126 14.31 -8.85 12.56
N ILE A 127 14.53 -7.55 12.80
CA ILE A 127 14.00 -6.84 13.97
C ILE A 127 12.66 -6.23 13.54
N LYS A 128 11.57 -6.59 14.25
CA LYS A 128 10.22 -6.11 13.97
C LYS A 128 10.17 -4.58 13.92
N SER A 129 9.75 -4.02 12.79
CA SER A 129 9.42 -2.60 12.65
C SER A 129 7.95 -2.35 12.95
N ASP A 130 7.61 -1.15 13.44
CA ASP A 130 6.20 -0.74 13.53
C ASP A 130 5.63 -0.44 12.13
N ASN A 131 6.42 0.24 11.28
CA ASN A 131 6.08 0.54 9.89
C ASN A 131 7.29 0.39 8.97
N LEU A 132 7.09 0.16 7.66
CA LEU A 132 8.16 0.33 6.65
C LEU A 132 8.08 1.69 5.96
N LEU A 133 6.86 2.20 5.73
CA LEU A 133 6.59 3.51 5.17
C LEU A 133 5.61 4.30 6.04
N VAL A 134 5.93 5.57 6.31
CA VAL A 134 5.01 6.51 6.97
C VAL A 134 4.89 7.80 6.16
N ILE A 135 3.69 8.16 5.72
CA ILE A 135 3.43 9.41 4.99
C ILE A 135 2.70 10.40 5.89
N GLY A 136 3.43 11.36 6.44
CA GLY A 136 2.93 12.37 7.39
C GLY A 136 2.87 11.86 8.83
N ASN A 137 2.69 12.81 9.75
CA ASN A 137 2.70 12.56 11.19
C ASN A 137 1.33 12.09 11.68
N GLU A 138 1.33 11.17 12.64
CA GLU A 138 0.12 10.69 13.30
C GLU A 138 -0.68 11.83 13.95
N GLY A 139 -2.01 11.82 13.78
CA GLY A 139 -2.91 12.80 14.37
C GLY A 139 -2.78 14.22 13.82
N GLN A 140 -1.94 14.42 12.79
CA GLN A 140 -1.74 15.72 12.16
C GLN A 140 -2.11 15.62 10.69
N LYS A 141 -3.22 16.28 10.32
CA LYS A 141 -3.58 16.47 8.92
C LYS A 141 -2.62 17.51 8.33
N SER A 142 -2.04 17.20 7.17
CA SER A 142 -1.21 18.14 6.40
C SER A 142 -2.00 19.42 6.08
N GLU A 143 -1.34 20.58 6.05
CA GLU A 143 -1.96 21.80 5.53
C GLU A 143 -2.30 21.60 4.04
N ASP A 144 -3.57 21.81 3.68
CA ASP A 144 -3.99 21.82 2.27
C ASP A 144 -3.43 23.09 1.59
N ASN A 145 -2.40 22.87 0.77
CA ASN A 145 -1.79 23.91 -0.06
C ASN A 145 -2.12 23.73 -1.56
N GLY A 146 -3.13 22.91 -1.87
CA GLY A 146 -3.59 22.62 -3.23
C GLY A 146 -2.69 21.68 -4.04
N LYS A 147 -1.72 21.00 -3.41
CA LYS A 147 -0.89 19.98 -4.05
C LYS A 147 -1.19 18.60 -3.46
N ASN A 148 -1.18 17.58 -4.30
CA ASN A 148 -1.27 16.19 -3.88
C ASN A 148 0.12 15.60 -3.57
N ILE A 149 0.15 14.50 -2.82
CA ILE A 149 1.29 13.59 -2.74
C ILE A 149 1.07 12.46 -3.75
N TYR A 150 2.09 12.11 -4.53
CA TYR A 150 2.02 11.04 -5.53
C TYR A 150 2.91 9.86 -5.15
N LEU A 151 2.32 8.68 -5.04
CA LEU A 151 3.00 7.43 -4.69
C LEU A 151 2.79 6.45 -5.84
N SER A 152 3.84 6.00 -6.51
CA SER A 152 3.69 5.16 -7.71
C SER A 152 4.67 4.01 -7.75
N ASP A 153 4.20 2.80 -8.09
CA ASP A 153 5.03 1.58 -8.10
C ASP A 153 5.72 1.37 -6.73
N LEU A 154 4.93 1.34 -5.65
CA LEU A 154 5.42 1.07 -4.30
C LEU A 154 5.08 -0.37 -3.91
N PHE A 155 6.13 -1.11 -3.56
CA PHE A 155 6.03 -2.53 -3.27
C PHE A 155 6.49 -2.81 -1.85
N PHE A 156 5.90 -3.80 -1.19
CA PHE A 156 6.25 -4.16 0.18
C PHE A 156 6.38 -5.67 0.32
N HIS A 157 7.35 -6.08 1.10
CA HIS A 157 7.76 -7.47 1.22
C HIS A 157 8.04 -7.82 2.68
N VAL A 158 7.38 -8.89 3.15
CA VAL A 158 7.59 -9.44 4.50
C VAL A 158 7.83 -10.94 4.43
N GLY A 159 9.09 -11.34 4.47
CA GLY A 159 9.53 -12.76 4.40
C GLY A 159 9.65 -13.27 2.97
N GLY A 160 9.92 -14.56 2.76
CA GLY A 160 9.91 -15.18 1.43
C GLY A 160 11.21 -15.06 0.61
N THR A 161 12.16 -14.22 1.03
CA THR A 161 13.55 -14.22 0.52
C THR A 161 14.42 -15.25 1.23
N ASP A 162 15.55 -15.62 0.61
CA ASP A 162 16.59 -16.46 1.20
C ASP A 162 17.18 -15.76 2.45
N THR A 163 16.67 -16.14 3.62
CA THR A 163 17.09 -15.64 4.93
C THR A 163 17.28 -16.80 5.91
N ASP A 164 18.23 -16.65 6.84
CA ASP A 164 18.42 -17.65 7.92
C ASP A 164 17.37 -17.50 9.03
N THR A 165 16.78 -16.31 9.17
CA THR A 165 15.85 -15.94 10.23
C THR A 165 14.58 -15.28 9.67
N PRO A 166 13.44 -15.41 10.36
CA PRO A 166 12.23 -14.69 9.97
C PRO A 166 12.37 -13.18 10.11
N VAL A 167 11.57 -12.45 9.32
CA VAL A 167 11.45 -10.99 9.36
C VAL A 167 10.02 -10.62 9.71
N SER A 168 9.78 -9.46 10.31
CA SER A 168 8.42 -9.08 10.69
C SER A 168 8.22 -7.58 10.66
N VAL A 169 6.96 -7.17 10.57
CA VAL A 169 6.53 -5.77 10.67
C VAL A 169 5.17 -5.74 11.34
N LYS A 170 4.80 -4.66 12.03
CA LYS A 170 3.41 -4.48 12.47
C LYS A 170 2.50 -4.09 11.29
N CYS A 171 2.81 -3.01 10.60
CA CYS A 171 2.09 -2.54 9.41
C CYS A 171 3.08 -2.23 8.28
N CYS A 172 2.84 -2.58 7.02
CA CYS A 172 3.79 -2.19 5.96
C CYS A 172 3.79 -0.68 5.72
N ALA A 173 2.61 -0.06 5.58
CA ALA A 173 2.48 1.36 5.28
C ALA A 173 1.38 2.06 6.09
N THR A 174 1.69 3.23 6.63
CA THR A 174 0.70 4.13 7.23
C THR A 174 0.66 5.46 6.50
N ILE A 175 -0.51 5.82 5.95
CA ILE A 175 -0.74 7.04 5.19
C ILE A 175 -1.56 8.01 6.05
N ASN A 176 -0.88 8.94 6.72
CA ASN A 176 -1.51 9.95 7.58
C ASN A 176 -1.91 11.23 6.82
N SER A 177 -1.18 11.56 5.76
CA SER A 177 -1.40 12.80 5.01
C SER A 177 -2.68 12.72 4.17
N ASN A 178 -3.36 13.87 4.06
CA ASN A 178 -4.48 14.03 3.15
C ASN A 178 -3.99 14.21 1.70
N HIS A 179 -4.90 14.08 0.74
CA HIS A 179 -4.62 14.37 -0.68
C HIS A 179 -3.50 13.51 -1.28
N VAL A 180 -3.47 12.23 -0.89
CA VAL A 180 -2.52 11.25 -1.43
C VAL A 180 -3.15 10.55 -2.63
N VAL A 181 -2.39 10.43 -3.72
CA VAL A 181 -2.73 9.63 -4.88
C VAL A 181 -1.72 8.50 -5.01
N GLY A 182 -2.16 7.28 -4.69
CA GLY A 182 -1.39 6.06 -4.92
C GLY A 182 -1.76 5.41 -6.25
N ASP A 183 -0.77 4.87 -6.95
CA ASP A 183 -0.93 4.17 -8.22
C ASP A 183 0.01 2.96 -8.29
N ASN A 184 -0.56 1.76 -8.44
CA ASN A 184 0.16 0.49 -8.51
C ASN A 184 0.94 0.17 -7.21
N PHE A 185 0.20 -0.32 -6.21
CA PHE A 185 0.76 -0.82 -4.96
C PHE A 185 0.67 -2.34 -4.91
N TRP A 186 1.74 -2.99 -4.48
CA TRP A 186 1.68 -4.40 -4.08
C TRP A 186 2.28 -4.57 -2.69
N VAL A 187 1.41 -4.85 -1.73
CA VAL A 187 1.74 -4.96 -0.31
C VAL A 187 1.60 -6.43 0.07
N TRP A 188 2.71 -7.14 0.25
CA TRP A 188 2.71 -8.60 0.31
C TRP A 188 3.42 -9.12 1.56
N ARG A 189 2.64 -9.74 2.47
CA ARG A 189 3.18 -10.69 3.45
C ARG A 189 3.39 -12.00 2.72
N ALA A 190 4.62 -12.52 2.74
CA ALA A 190 4.96 -13.67 1.92
C ALA A 190 4.12 -14.90 2.24
N ASP A 191 3.57 -15.58 1.22
CA ASP A 191 2.84 -16.85 1.36
C ASP A 191 3.70 -18.09 1.02
N HIS A 192 4.90 -17.85 0.48
CA HIS A 192 5.89 -18.86 0.09
C HIS A 192 7.33 -18.34 0.17
N GLY A 193 8.30 -19.26 0.13
CA GLY A 193 9.72 -18.97 0.27
C GLY A 193 10.26 -19.34 1.66
N ASP A 194 11.45 -18.85 1.99
CA ASP A 194 12.06 -19.16 3.28
C ASP A 194 11.44 -18.36 4.42
N ASN A 195 11.42 -18.97 5.59
CA ASN A 195 10.86 -18.41 6.82
C ASN A 195 9.44 -17.85 6.70
N VAL A 196 8.60 -18.48 5.88
CA VAL A 196 7.17 -18.16 5.78
C VAL A 196 6.34 -19.13 6.59
N ALA A 197 5.53 -18.59 7.50
CA ALA A 197 4.48 -19.23 8.29
C ALA A 197 3.84 -18.19 9.22
N TRP A 198 2.69 -18.51 9.81
CA TRP A 198 1.97 -17.68 10.78
C TRP A 198 2.90 -17.03 11.80
N GLU A 199 3.62 -17.82 12.60
CA GLU A 199 4.52 -17.30 13.64
C GLU A 199 5.97 -17.00 13.15
N LYS A 200 6.17 -16.81 11.84
CA LYS A 200 7.50 -16.51 11.28
C LYS A 200 7.55 -15.12 10.67
N ASN A 201 6.88 -14.92 9.54
CA ASN A 201 6.85 -13.62 8.86
C ASN A 201 5.65 -12.79 9.33
N GLU A 202 5.58 -12.58 10.65
CA GLU A 202 4.44 -11.93 11.30
C GLU A 202 4.23 -10.51 10.73
N ALA A 203 3.01 -10.25 10.26
CA ALA A 203 2.58 -8.92 9.87
C ALA A 203 1.08 -8.73 10.09
N GLU A 204 0.74 -7.76 10.95
CA GLU A 204 -0.62 -7.54 11.40
C GLU A 204 -1.46 -6.91 10.29
N ASN A 205 -1.02 -5.78 9.71
CA ASN A 205 -1.75 -5.08 8.65
C ASN A 205 -0.87 -4.78 7.43
N GLY A 206 -1.48 -4.71 6.24
CA GLY A 206 -0.77 -4.28 5.05
C GLY A 206 -0.66 -2.77 4.99
N ILE A 207 -1.79 -2.09 4.91
CA ILE A 207 -1.83 -0.64 4.81
C ILE A 207 -2.94 -0.03 5.67
N ILE A 208 -2.61 1.06 6.36
CA ILE A 208 -3.53 1.89 7.13
C ILE A 208 -3.58 3.28 6.50
N ILE A 209 -4.79 3.74 6.15
CA ILE A 209 -5.01 5.05 5.52
C ILE A 209 -5.83 5.92 6.46
N ASN A 210 -5.18 6.91 7.07
CA ASN A 210 -5.81 7.86 8.00
C ASN A 210 -6.17 9.20 7.35
N GLY A 211 -5.48 9.57 6.27
CA GLY A 211 -5.70 10.84 5.59
C GLY A 211 -7.01 10.88 4.80
N ASP A 212 -7.64 12.05 4.74
CA ASP A 212 -8.80 12.31 3.88
C ASP A 212 -8.39 12.53 2.42
N ASP A 213 -9.35 12.40 1.50
CA ASP A 213 -9.17 12.67 0.07
C ASP A 213 -8.06 11.81 -0.58
N VAL A 214 -7.83 10.62 -0.02
CA VAL A 214 -6.88 9.65 -0.57
C VAL A 214 -7.51 8.89 -1.73
N THR A 215 -6.79 8.80 -2.84
CA THR A 215 -7.17 7.97 -3.99
C THR A 215 -6.13 6.89 -4.24
N MET A 216 -6.55 5.63 -4.33
CA MET A 216 -5.70 4.50 -4.69
C MET A 216 -6.14 3.89 -6.02
N TYR A 217 -5.22 3.78 -6.97
CA TYR A 217 -5.39 3.02 -8.22
C TYR A 217 -4.55 1.75 -8.13
N ALA A 218 -5.14 0.60 -8.48
CA ALA A 218 -4.50 -0.71 -8.45
C ALA A 218 -3.81 -0.99 -7.09
N LEU A 219 -4.62 -1.20 -6.06
CA LEU A 219 -4.16 -1.53 -4.72
C LEU A 219 -4.25 -3.04 -4.49
N MET A 220 -3.10 -3.71 -4.43
CA MET A 220 -2.99 -5.15 -4.14
C MET A 220 -2.41 -5.37 -2.74
N VAL A 221 -3.14 -6.04 -1.85
CA VAL A 221 -2.72 -6.24 -0.44
C VAL A 221 -3.04 -7.66 0.02
N GLU A 222 -2.03 -8.43 0.42
CA GLU A 222 -2.16 -9.88 0.54
C GLU A 222 -1.51 -10.47 1.81
N HIS A 223 -2.22 -11.46 2.35
CA HIS A 223 -1.83 -12.44 3.38
C HIS A 223 -1.50 -11.91 4.78
N PHE A 224 -1.89 -10.69 5.15
CA PHE A 224 -1.70 -10.16 6.50
C PHE A 224 -2.54 -10.88 7.56
N GLU A 225 -2.09 -10.92 8.81
CA GLU A 225 -2.72 -11.68 9.89
C GLU A 225 -4.04 -11.07 10.38
N GLN A 226 -4.18 -9.75 10.23
CA GLN A 226 -5.40 -9.00 10.53
C GLN A 226 -5.97 -8.37 9.23
N TYR A 227 -6.56 -7.18 9.32
CA TYR A 227 -7.10 -6.47 8.16
C TYR A 227 -5.97 -6.20 7.15
N GLN A 228 -6.20 -6.57 5.89
CA GLN A 228 -5.24 -6.31 4.81
C GLN A 228 -5.15 -4.80 4.58
N THR A 229 -6.30 -4.13 4.56
CA THR A 229 -6.43 -2.67 4.42
C THR A 229 -7.38 -2.10 5.48
N VAL A 230 -6.92 -1.07 6.18
CA VAL A 230 -7.73 -0.26 7.11
C VAL A 230 -7.85 1.15 6.56
N TRP A 231 -9.07 1.65 6.44
CA TRP A 231 -9.37 2.97 5.89
C TRP A 231 -10.17 3.82 6.88
N ASN A 232 -9.53 4.86 7.40
CA ASN A 232 -10.08 5.74 8.43
C ASN A 232 -10.40 7.16 7.91
N GLY A 233 -9.86 7.54 6.74
CA GLY A 233 -10.02 8.88 6.18
C GLY A 233 -11.28 9.05 5.33
N ASP A 234 -11.84 10.26 5.32
CA ASP A 234 -13.06 10.58 4.58
C ASP A 234 -12.76 10.89 3.10
N HIS A 235 -13.79 10.85 2.25
CA HIS A 235 -13.72 11.13 0.80
C HIS A 235 -12.76 10.21 0.02
N GLY A 236 -12.50 9.03 0.58
CA GLY A 236 -11.60 8.04 -0.01
C GLY A 236 -12.11 7.43 -1.31
N LYS A 237 -11.20 7.16 -2.24
CA LYS A 237 -11.51 6.51 -3.52
C LYS A 237 -10.57 5.37 -3.84
N VAL A 238 -11.11 4.22 -4.26
CA VAL A 238 -10.31 3.08 -4.69
C VAL A 238 -10.75 2.59 -6.07
N TYR A 239 -9.83 2.54 -7.02
CA TYR A 239 -10.06 2.01 -8.36
C TYR A 239 -9.19 0.78 -8.57
N MET A 240 -9.83 -0.38 -8.67
CA MET A 240 -9.19 -1.69 -8.64
C MET A 240 -8.55 -2.00 -7.28
N TYR A 241 -9.08 -3.03 -6.62
CA TYR A 241 -8.50 -3.65 -5.43
C TYR A 241 -8.38 -5.15 -5.62
N GLN A 242 -7.26 -5.72 -5.20
CA GLN A 242 -7.09 -7.16 -5.12
C GLN A 242 -6.50 -7.56 -3.76
N SER A 243 -6.96 -8.69 -3.23
CA SER A 243 -6.42 -9.22 -1.98
C SER A 243 -6.64 -10.72 -1.84
N GLU A 244 -5.61 -11.41 -1.34
CA GLU A 244 -5.69 -12.78 -0.86
C GLU A 244 -5.58 -12.81 0.67
N ILE A 245 -6.52 -13.48 1.33
CA ILE A 245 -6.51 -13.72 2.78
C ILE A 245 -5.34 -14.68 3.15
N PRO A 246 -4.71 -14.59 4.34
CA PRO A 246 -3.62 -15.49 4.74
C PRO A 246 -3.97 -16.97 4.62
N TYR A 247 -3.06 -17.73 4.04
CA TYR A 247 -3.24 -19.16 3.78
C TYR A 247 -2.88 -20.04 4.97
N ASP A 248 -2.05 -19.48 5.84
CA ASP A 248 -1.32 -20.14 6.90
C ASP A 248 -1.93 -19.93 8.29
N VAL A 249 -3.18 -19.44 8.34
CA VAL A 249 -3.95 -19.37 9.59
C VAL A 249 -3.99 -20.77 10.23
N PRO A 250 -3.55 -20.95 11.49
CA PRO A 250 -3.37 -22.27 12.07
C PRO A 250 -4.67 -22.86 12.64
N ASN A 251 -5.59 -22.02 13.10
CA ASN A 251 -6.91 -22.39 13.60
C ASN A 251 -7.79 -21.13 13.77
N GLN A 252 -9.09 -21.33 13.97
CA GLN A 252 -10.04 -20.23 14.11
C GLN A 252 -9.82 -19.39 15.39
N GLU A 253 -9.40 -20.00 16.51
CA GLU A 253 -9.32 -19.33 17.81
C GLU A 253 -8.32 -18.15 17.82
N VAL A 254 -7.27 -18.23 17.00
CA VAL A 254 -6.26 -17.16 16.88
C VAL A 254 -6.58 -16.13 15.80
N TRP A 255 -7.60 -16.38 14.98
CA TRP A 255 -7.97 -15.54 13.85
C TRP A 255 -9.43 -15.11 14.00
N MET A 256 -9.66 -14.22 14.95
CA MET A 256 -10.96 -13.66 15.29
C MET A 256 -10.87 -12.14 15.43
N SER A 257 -11.75 -11.40 14.75
CA SER A 257 -11.89 -9.95 14.89
C SER A 257 -12.99 -9.59 15.90
N HIS A 258 -13.23 -8.28 16.09
CA HIS A 258 -14.27 -7.75 16.99
C HIS A 258 -14.21 -8.35 18.40
N GLU A 259 -13.01 -8.33 19.00
CA GLU A 259 -12.76 -8.89 20.34
C GLU A 259 -13.20 -10.36 20.49
N GLY A 260 -13.06 -11.17 19.42
CA GLY A 260 -13.41 -12.58 19.43
C GLY A 260 -14.84 -12.90 18.99
N GLN A 261 -15.60 -11.92 18.50
CA GLN A 261 -17.01 -12.10 18.13
C GLN A 261 -17.21 -12.49 16.66
N LYS A 262 -16.22 -12.26 15.79
CA LYS A 262 -16.31 -12.48 14.35
C LYS A 262 -15.16 -13.34 13.84
N ASN A 263 -15.47 -14.26 12.93
CA ASN A 263 -14.50 -15.17 12.33
C ASN A 263 -13.59 -14.43 11.33
N GLY A 264 -12.29 -14.42 11.58
CA GLY A 264 -11.30 -13.77 10.75
C GLY A 264 -11.39 -12.24 10.72
N TYR A 265 -10.49 -11.63 9.95
CA TYR A 265 -10.46 -10.19 9.70
C TYR A 265 -10.81 -9.95 8.23
N ALA A 266 -11.72 -9.01 7.97
CA ALA A 266 -12.04 -8.63 6.60
C ALA A 266 -10.79 -8.20 5.82
N SER A 267 -10.81 -8.39 4.51
CA SER A 267 -9.73 -7.90 3.65
C SER A 267 -9.65 -6.38 3.70
N PHE A 268 -10.81 -5.71 3.63
CA PHE A 268 -10.90 -4.26 3.62
C PHE A 268 -11.86 -3.77 4.70
N TYR A 269 -11.38 -2.97 5.65
CA TYR A 269 -12.21 -2.33 6.68
C TYR A 269 -12.23 -0.81 6.45
N VAL A 270 -13.43 -0.23 6.40
CA VAL A 270 -13.67 1.21 6.41
C VAL A 270 -14.27 1.59 7.76
N ASP A 271 -13.68 2.57 8.43
CA ASP A 271 -14.08 2.96 9.78
C ASP A 271 -15.51 3.54 9.84
N ASP A 272 -16.24 3.21 10.91
CA ASP A 272 -17.61 3.68 11.17
C ASP A 272 -17.75 5.21 11.17
N ALA A 273 -16.68 5.96 11.45
CA ALA A 273 -16.70 7.41 11.42
C ALA A 273 -16.69 7.99 9.98
N VAL A 274 -16.29 7.23 8.96
CA VAL A 274 -16.24 7.70 7.57
C VAL A 274 -17.66 7.96 7.06
N ASP A 275 -17.87 9.14 6.48
CA ASP A 275 -19.17 9.54 5.92
C ASP A 275 -19.23 9.36 4.40
N THR A 276 -18.09 9.47 3.71
CA THR A 276 -18.00 9.27 2.27
C THR A 276 -16.80 8.41 1.87
N PHE A 277 -17.07 7.39 1.06
CA PHE A 277 -16.06 6.49 0.52
C PHE A 277 -16.62 5.82 -0.73
N GLU A 278 -15.81 5.64 -1.77
CA GLU A 278 -16.27 5.01 -3.00
C GLU A 278 -15.21 4.11 -3.63
N ALA A 279 -15.56 2.86 -3.91
CA ALA A 279 -14.62 1.88 -4.47
C ALA A 279 -15.19 1.16 -5.69
N TRP A 280 -14.35 0.88 -6.69
CA TRP A 280 -14.72 0.22 -7.95
C TRP A 280 -13.81 -0.96 -8.29
N GLY A 281 -14.42 -2.10 -8.58
CA GLY A 281 -13.72 -3.30 -9.07
C GLY A 281 -12.83 -3.93 -8.01
N LEU A 282 -13.42 -4.69 -7.09
CA LEU A 282 -12.70 -5.30 -5.97
C LEU A 282 -12.75 -6.83 -6.10
N GLY A 283 -11.64 -7.49 -5.80
CA GLY A 283 -11.52 -8.94 -5.78
C GLY A 283 -10.87 -9.43 -4.49
N VAL A 284 -11.61 -10.19 -3.69
CA VAL A 284 -11.11 -10.80 -2.45
C VAL A 284 -11.13 -12.31 -2.59
N TYR A 285 -9.98 -12.92 -2.37
CA TYR A 285 -9.74 -14.34 -2.62
C TYR A 285 -9.40 -15.04 -1.32
N LEU A 286 -9.98 -16.22 -1.12
CA LEU A 286 -9.73 -17.05 0.05
C LEU A 286 -9.15 -18.40 -0.37
N TYR A 287 -8.08 -18.81 0.30
CA TYR A 287 -7.51 -20.15 0.20
C TYR A 287 -7.15 -20.66 1.60
N ASN A 288 -8.01 -21.53 2.11
CA ASN A 288 -7.79 -22.21 3.38
C ASN A 288 -6.84 -23.40 3.18
N ARG A 289 -5.54 -23.12 3.09
CA ARG A 289 -4.50 -24.13 2.82
C ARG A 289 -4.17 -24.96 4.05
N ASP A 290 -3.87 -24.29 5.15
CA ASP A 290 -3.21 -24.93 6.30
C ASP A 290 -4.19 -25.33 7.42
N ALA A 291 -5.38 -24.72 7.47
CA ALA A 291 -6.44 -25.09 8.40
C ALA A 291 -7.85 -24.86 7.85
N SER A 292 -8.83 -25.49 8.50
CA SER A 292 -10.25 -25.24 8.27
C SER A 292 -10.69 -24.01 9.07
N VAL A 293 -10.64 -22.83 8.46
CA VAL A 293 -11.04 -21.55 9.06
C VAL A 293 -12.09 -20.85 8.20
N GLU A 294 -13.02 -20.16 8.84
CA GLU A 294 -14.06 -19.38 8.18
C GLU A 294 -13.67 -17.90 8.19
N LEU A 295 -14.02 -17.19 7.12
CA LEU A 295 -14.06 -15.73 7.13
C LEU A 295 -15.51 -15.25 7.16
N ASP A 296 -15.83 -14.35 8.09
CA ASP A 296 -17.17 -13.82 8.20
C ASP A 296 -17.55 -12.96 6.98
N THR A 297 -16.70 -12.00 6.60
CA THR A 297 -16.96 -11.13 5.45
C THR A 297 -15.67 -10.67 4.77
N ALA A 298 -15.73 -10.41 3.46
CA ALA A 298 -14.58 -9.89 2.71
C ALA A 298 -14.31 -8.41 3.00
N MET A 299 -15.35 -7.64 3.26
CA MET A 299 -15.25 -6.18 3.40
C MET A 299 -16.22 -5.68 4.47
N GLU A 300 -15.72 -4.81 5.34
CA GLU A 300 -16.51 -4.13 6.37
C GLU A 300 -16.59 -2.65 6.03
N VAL A 301 -17.81 -2.10 5.95
CA VAL A 301 -18.04 -0.69 5.66
C VAL A 301 -19.22 -0.12 6.45
N PRO A 302 -19.26 1.20 6.71
CA PRO A 302 -20.42 1.83 7.33
C PRO A 302 -21.66 1.74 6.42
N ASP A 303 -22.80 1.39 7.01
CA ASP A 303 -24.10 1.43 6.32
C ASP A 303 -24.66 2.86 6.26
N LYS A 304 -24.00 3.71 5.48
CA LYS A 304 -24.35 5.12 5.28
C LYS A 304 -24.56 5.44 3.79
N ASN A 305 -25.39 6.45 3.52
CA ASN A 305 -25.42 7.09 2.19
C ASN A 305 -24.10 7.81 1.96
N GLY A 306 -23.49 7.65 0.78
CA GLY A 306 -22.16 8.20 0.48
C GLY A 306 -21.01 7.20 0.66
N VAL A 307 -21.25 6.06 1.34
CA VAL A 307 -20.33 4.92 1.37
C VAL A 307 -20.81 3.89 0.36
N LYS A 308 -20.02 3.70 -0.69
CA LYS A 308 -20.43 2.98 -1.89
C LYS A 308 -19.37 2.01 -2.39
N VAL A 309 -19.82 0.85 -2.83
CA VAL A 309 -18.95 -0.18 -3.41
C VAL A 309 -19.57 -0.68 -4.71
N HIS A 310 -18.76 -0.66 -5.76
CA HIS A 310 -19.16 -1.05 -7.11
C HIS A 310 -18.34 -2.26 -7.56
N ASN A 311 -19.00 -3.34 -7.95
CA ASN A 311 -18.41 -4.54 -8.53
C ASN A 311 -17.32 -5.17 -7.62
N ILE A 312 -17.71 -5.55 -6.41
CA ILE A 312 -16.89 -6.42 -5.56
C ILE A 312 -17.20 -7.88 -5.85
N CYS A 313 -16.17 -8.73 -5.88
CA CYS A 313 -16.34 -10.18 -5.94
C CYS A 313 -15.48 -10.91 -4.91
N THR A 314 -16.04 -12.00 -4.40
CA THR A 314 -15.33 -12.95 -3.54
C THR A 314 -15.14 -14.25 -4.30
N VAL A 315 -14.00 -14.90 -4.06
CA VAL A 315 -13.65 -16.16 -4.71
C VAL A 315 -13.08 -17.11 -3.67
N MET A 316 -13.63 -18.32 -3.61
CA MET A 316 -13.00 -19.41 -2.89
C MET A 316 -12.08 -20.15 -3.84
N LEU A 317 -10.76 -19.93 -3.73
CA LEU A 317 -9.77 -20.58 -4.59
C LEU A 317 -9.80 -22.08 -4.35
N THR A 318 -9.63 -22.49 -3.09
CA THR A 318 -9.75 -23.88 -2.64
C THR A 318 -9.78 -23.94 -1.10
N GLY A 319 -10.11 -25.11 -0.53
CA GLY A 319 -10.29 -25.31 0.91
C GLY A 319 -11.75 -25.22 1.37
N TYR A 320 -11.97 -25.17 2.68
CA TYR A 320 -13.29 -25.07 3.34
C TYR A 320 -13.13 -24.43 4.74
N PRO A 321 -14.19 -23.95 5.43
CA PRO A 321 -15.59 -23.79 5.01
C PRO A 321 -15.85 -22.64 4.01
N GLY A 322 -14.94 -21.66 3.91
CA GLY A 322 -15.06 -20.55 2.97
C GLY A 322 -15.40 -19.22 3.66
N MET A 323 -16.17 -18.37 2.98
CA MET A 323 -16.49 -17.01 3.41
C MET A 323 -18.00 -16.78 3.41
N ASN A 324 -18.55 -16.24 4.50
CA ASN A 324 -20.00 -16.13 4.70
C ASN A 324 -20.64 -15.00 3.87
N HIS A 325 -19.98 -13.84 3.80
CA HIS A 325 -20.53 -12.64 3.18
C HIS A 325 -19.50 -11.90 2.32
N ILE A 326 -19.99 -11.02 1.43
CA ILE A 326 -19.14 -10.20 0.57
C ILE A 326 -18.85 -8.85 1.25
N ILE A 327 -19.91 -8.15 1.70
CA ILE A 327 -19.80 -6.88 2.44
C ILE A 327 -20.68 -6.98 3.67
N ASN A 328 -20.15 -6.71 4.87
CA ASN A 328 -20.89 -6.82 6.13
C ASN A 328 -21.63 -8.17 6.18
N GLU A 329 -22.94 -8.16 6.41
CA GLU A 329 -23.83 -9.34 6.40
C GLU A 329 -24.51 -9.58 5.03
N SER A 330 -24.02 -8.93 3.97
CA SER A 330 -24.61 -8.91 2.63
C SER A 330 -23.81 -9.73 1.61
N GLY A 331 -24.55 -10.34 0.69
CA GLY A 331 -24.01 -11.18 -0.37
C GLY A 331 -23.99 -12.66 0.02
N ASP A 332 -24.05 -13.51 -1.01
CA ASP A 332 -23.98 -14.96 -0.86
C ASP A 332 -22.59 -15.41 -0.44
N SER A 333 -22.52 -16.49 0.33
CA SER A 333 -21.28 -17.16 0.70
C SER A 333 -20.59 -17.83 -0.49
N VAL A 334 -19.27 -17.99 -0.37
CA VAL A 334 -18.45 -18.89 -1.18
C VAL A 334 -17.96 -20.03 -0.31
N THR A 335 -18.25 -21.29 -0.67
CA THR A 335 -18.08 -22.45 0.22
C THR A 335 -17.37 -23.65 -0.41
N PHE A 336 -17.06 -23.59 -1.70
CA PHE A 336 -16.30 -24.63 -2.40
C PHE A 336 -15.37 -24.05 -3.46
N ALA A 337 -14.33 -24.82 -3.81
CA ALA A 337 -13.29 -24.41 -4.75
C ALA A 337 -13.85 -23.94 -6.11
N GLY A 338 -13.38 -22.78 -6.57
CA GLY A 338 -13.80 -22.13 -7.81
C GLY A 338 -15.13 -21.39 -7.73
N GLU A 339 -15.81 -21.38 -6.57
CA GLU A 339 -17.00 -20.57 -6.39
C GLU A 339 -16.66 -19.08 -6.38
N ARG A 340 -17.51 -18.29 -7.04
CA ARG A 340 -17.41 -16.83 -7.09
C ARG A 340 -18.76 -16.21 -6.87
N LYS A 341 -18.81 -15.20 -6.01
CA LYS A 341 -20.00 -14.37 -5.77
C LYS A 341 -19.66 -12.90 -5.98
N VAL A 342 -20.68 -12.10 -6.29
CA VAL A 342 -20.51 -10.70 -6.72
C VAL A 342 -21.62 -9.84 -6.13
N ILE A 343 -21.26 -8.64 -5.69
CA ILE A 343 -22.18 -7.52 -5.51
C ILE A 343 -21.80 -6.45 -6.55
N CYS A 344 -22.74 -6.10 -7.41
CA CYS A 344 -22.52 -5.06 -8.42
C CYS A 344 -22.58 -3.66 -7.81
N GLU A 345 -23.53 -3.42 -6.90
CA GLU A 345 -23.78 -2.12 -6.29
C GLU A 345 -24.15 -2.31 -4.81
N TYR A 346 -23.47 -1.57 -3.92
CA TYR A 346 -23.75 -1.51 -2.49
C TYR A 346 -23.74 -0.08 -2.01
N GLU A 347 -24.76 0.33 -1.25
CA GLU A 347 -24.77 1.59 -0.51
C GLU A 347 -25.76 1.50 0.66
N ASN A 348 -25.36 1.99 1.83
CA ASN A 348 -26.25 2.12 3.00
C ASN A 348 -26.94 0.79 3.39
N GLY A 349 -26.18 -0.31 3.50
CA GLY A 349 -26.72 -1.62 3.87
C GLY A 349 -27.57 -2.31 2.80
N LEU A 350 -27.58 -1.80 1.57
CA LEU A 350 -28.44 -2.29 0.50
C LEU A 350 -27.64 -2.70 -0.73
N ILE A 351 -27.86 -3.94 -1.18
CA ILE A 351 -27.49 -4.40 -2.53
C ILE A 351 -28.51 -3.83 -3.52
N ARG A 352 -28.03 -3.18 -4.60
CA ARG A 352 -28.90 -2.51 -5.59
C ARG A 352 -28.89 -3.17 -6.96
#